data_AF-A0AAQ4RVY6-F1
#
_entry.id   AF-A0AAQ4RVY6-F1
#
_cell.length_a   1.000
_cell.length_b   1.000
_cell.length_c   1.000
_cell.angle_alpha   90.00
_cell.angle_beta   90.00
_cell.angle_gamma   90.00
#
_symmetry.space_group_name_H-M   'P 1'
#
loop_
_entity.id
_entity.type
_entity.pdbx_description
1 polymer ?
#
loop_
_entity_poly.entity_id
_entity_poly.type
_entity_poly.pdbx_seq_one_letter_code
_entity_poly.pdbx_strand_id
1 'polypeptide(L)'
;MCHIPVFCWITATVLEEVLKTREGGELPKTLTEMYIHFLVVQSKVKKVKYDGGAETDPHWSPESRKMIKSLGKLAFDQLQKGNLIFYESDLTECGIDIRAASVYSGVFTQIFREERGLYQDKVFCFVHLSVQEFLAALHVHLTFFSSGVNLLSEQTTSRRSKRSKPKPKPKRLYQSAVDEALQSPNGHLDLSSASSWVFPWRPIRLSYEAC
;
A
#
# COMPACT_ATOMS: atom_id res chain seq x y z
N MET A 1 19.28 0.35 1.63
CA MET A 1 18.09 0.16 0.76
C MET A 1 18.42 -0.60 -0.51
N CYS A 2 19.39 -0.16 -1.32
CA CYS A 2 19.68 -0.75 -2.63
C CYS A 2 20.24 -2.18 -2.62
N HIS A 3 20.54 -2.78 -1.47
CA HIS A 3 20.95 -4.18 -1.37
C HIS A 3 19.79 -5.16 -1.64
N ILE A 4 18.55 -4.70 -1.58
CA ILE A 4 17.36 -5.50 -1.91
C ILE A 4 16.92 -5.09 -3.33
N PRO A 5 16.83 -6.02 -4.30
CA PRO A 5 16.55 -5.72 -5.70
C PRO A 5 15.30 -4.88 -5.91
N VAL A 6 14.22 -5.15 -5.16
CA VAL A 6 12.97 -4.40 -5.26
C VAL A 6 13.15 -2.93 -4.88
N PHE A 7 13.90 -2.62 -3.83
CA PHE A 7 14.17 -1.23 -3.46
C PHE A 7 15.08 -0.52 -4.44
N CYS A 8 16.04 -1.23 -5.03
CA CYS A 8 16.85 -0.68 -6.12
C CYS A 8 15.96 -0.31 -7.31
N TRP A 9 15.06 -1.20 -7.72
CA TRP A 9 14.11 -0.96 -8.81
C TRP A 9 13.12 0.19 -8.53
N ILE A 10 12.53 0.25 -7.33
CA ILE A 10 11.66 1.36 -6.91
C ILE A 10 12.42 2.69 -6.97
N THR A 11 13.62 2.73 -6.39
CA THR A 11 14.45 3.95 -6.34
C THR A 11 14.83 4.39 -7.75
N ALA A 12 15.27 3.46 -8.61
CA ALA A 12 15.62 3.77 -10.00
C ALA A 12 14.42 4.34 -10.77
N THR A 13 13.25 3.71 -10.65
CA THR A 13 12.01 4.15 -11.30
C THR A 13 11.60 5.55 -10.85
N VAL A 14 11.68 5.85 -9.55
CA VAL A 14 11.37 7.16 -9.00
C VAL A 14 12.38 8.22 -9.44
N LEU A 15 13.67 7.90 -9.36
CA LEU A 15 14.73 8.83 -9.75
C LEU A 15 14.68 9.14 -11.25
N GLU A 16 14.43 8.16 -12.10
CA GLU A 16 14.28 8.36 -13.55
C GLU A 16 13.20 9.41 -13.85
N GLU A 17 12.03 9.29 -13.21
CA GLU A 17 10.92 10.23 -13.40
C GLU A 17 11.22 11.63 -12.85
N VAL A 18 11.75 11.70 -11.62
CA VAL A 18 12.08 12.98 -10.97
C VAL A 18 13.18 13.73 -11.74
N LEU A 19 14.14 13.01 -12.34
CA LEU A 19 15.20 13.62 -13.14
C LEU A 19 14.71 14.08 -14.52
N LYS A 20 13.79 13.35 -15.17
CA LYS A 20 13.19 13.76 -16.46
C LYS A 20 12.35 15.03 -16.35
N THR A 21 11.65 15.20 -15.24
CA THR A 21 10.75 16.33 -14.97
C THR A 21 11.43 17.54 -14.33
N ARG A 22 12.77 17.55 -14.24
CA ARG A 22 13.48 18.47 -13.34
C ARG A 22 13.69 19.88 -13.90
N GLU A 23 12.85 20.81 -13.44
CA GLU A 23 13.15 22.24 -13.23
C GLU A 23 13.31 22.55 -11.72
N GLY A 24 14.24 21.87 -11.02
CA GLY A 24 14.65 22.28 -9.66
C GLY A 24 13.95 21.65 -8.44
N GLY A 25 13.22 20.55 -8.56
CA GLY A 25 12.59 19.86 -7.41
C GLY A 25 13.57 19.13 -6.46
N GLU A 26 13.17 18.97 -5.19
CA GLU A 26 13.89 18.16 -4.19
C GLU A 26 13.69 16.65 -4.41
N LEU A 27 14.74 15.86 -4.15
CA LEU A 27 14.66 14.41 -4.18
C LEU A 27 13.94 13.86 -2.93
N PRO A 28 13.26 12.71 -3.01
CA PRO A 28 12.68 12.05 -1.84
C PRO A 28 13.74 11.79 -0.78
N LYS A 29 13.55 12.33 0.42
CA LYS A 29 14.47 12.20 1.57
C LYS A 29 14.09 11.03 2.47
N THR A 30 12.82 10.65 2.47
CA THR A 30 12.29 9.55 3.31
C THR A 30 11.77 8.39 2.49
N LEU A 31 11.67 7.20 3.10
CA LEU A 31 11.04 6.03 2.48
C LEU A 31 9.57 6.27 2.15
N THR A 32 8.86 6.98 3.03
CA THR A 32 7.46 7.36 2.82
C THR A 32 7.32 8.25 1.58
N GLU A 33 8.17 9.27 1.44
CA GLU A 33 8.22 10.08 0.21
C GLU A 33 8.55 9.22 -1.00
N MET A 34 9.52 8.31 -0.89
CA MET A 34 9.88 7.40 -1.99
C MET A 34 8.68 6.57 -2.45
N TYR A 35 7.89 6.00 -1.53
CA TYR A 35 6.68 5.25 -1.90
C TYR A 35 5.56 6.13 -2.45
N ILE A 36 5.39 7.36 -1.94
CA ILE A 36 4.43 8.32 -2.50
C ILE A 36 4.81 8.63 -3.95
N HIS A 37 6.07 8.96 -4.20
CA HIS A 37 6.56 9.20 -5.55
C HIS A 37 6.43 7.96 -6.43
N PHE A 38 6.71 6.78 -5.91
CA PHE A 38 6.51 5.52 -6.61
C PHE A 38 5.05 5.34 -7.07
N LEU A 39 4.06 5.57 -6.20
CA LEU A 39 2.64 5.51 -6.59
C LEU A 39 2.27 6.55 -7.66
N VAL A 40 2.88 7.74 -7.62
CA VAL A 40 2.72 8.76 -8.66
C VAL A 40 3.24 8.25 -9.99
N VAL A 41 4.46 7.70 -10.03
CA VAL A 41 5.04 7.15 -11.28
C VAL A 41 4.17 6.02 -11.83
N GLN A 42 3.72 5.09 -10.98
CA GLN A 42 2.84 4.00 -11.41
C GLN A 42 1.51 4.50 -11.99
N SER A 43 0.95 5.56 -11.40
CA SER A 43 -0.29 6.17 -11.90
C SER A 43 -0.09 6.85 -13.26
N LYS A 44 1.05 7.49 -13.50
CA LYS A 44 1.41 8.05 -14.81
C LYS A 44 1.61 6.96 -15.86
N VAL A 45 2.40 5.94 -15.53
CA VAL A 45 2.68 4.80 -16.44
C VAL A 45 1.39 4.13 -16.88
N LYS A 46 0.46 3.89 -15.94
CA LYS A 46 -0.87 3.38 -16.27
C LYS A 46 -1.59 4.28 -17.28
N LYS A 47 -1.64 5.58 -16.98
CA LYS A 47 -2.42 6.53 -17.76
C LYS A 47 -1.92 6.65 -19.21
N VAL A 48 -0.59 6.73 -19.38
CA VAL A 48 0.04 6.85 -20.70
C VAL A 48 -0.08 5.54 -21.50
N LYS A 49 0.13 4.38 -20.86
CA LYS A 49 0.16 3.10 -21.56
C LYS A 49 -1.21 2.48 -21.84
N TYR A 50 -2.21 2.75 -21.00
CA TYR A 50 -3.48 2.01 -21.05
C TYR A 50 -4.72 2.89 -21.20
N ASP A 51 -4.70 4.10 -20.63
CA ASP A 51 -5.84 5.02 -20.71
C ASP A 51 -5.71 6.00 -21.89
N GLY A 52 -4.63 5.92 -22.67
CA GLY A 52 -4.39 6.77 -23.85
C GLY A 52 -4.20 8.27 -23.54
N GLY A 53 -3.92 8.61 -22.28
CA GLY A 53 -3.77 10.00 -21.83
C GLY A 53 -2.39 10.59 -22.17
N ALA A 54 -2.32 11.92 -22.31
CA ALA A 54 -1.06 12.63 -22.50
C ALA A 54 -0.27 12.76 -21.19
N GLU A 55 1.07 12.81 -21.26
CA GLU A 55 1.95 12.98 -20.08
C GLU A 55 1.67 14.27 -19.28
N THR A 56 1.02 15.25 -19.90
CA THR A 56 0.70 16.57 -19.31
C THR A 56 -0.51 16.57 -18.39
N ASP A 57 -1.27 15.48 -18.34
CA ASP A 57 -2.49 15.43 -17.56
C ASP A 57 -2.22 15.36 -16.03
N PRO A 58 -3.20 15.76 -15.19
CA PRO A 58 -3.08 15.66 -13.74
C PRO A 58 -2.70 14.24 -13.31
N HIS A 59 -1.63 14.13 -12.52
CA HIS A 59 -1.10 12.84 -12.06
C HIS A 59 -2.12 12.06 -11.22
N TRP A 60 -3.10 12.75 -10.63
CA TRP A 60 -4.13 12.21 -9.76
C TRP A 60 -5.52 12.34 -10.36
N SER A 61 -5.92 11.36 -11.18
CA SER A 61 -7.29 11.26 -11.68
C SER A 61 -8.24 10.67 -10.61
N PRO A 62 -9.56 10.86 -10.72
CA PRO A 62 -10.53 10.18 -9.87
C PRO A 62 -10.35 8.65 -9.87
N GLU A 63 -9.99 8.08 -11.01
CA GLU A 63 -9.77 6.65 -11.22
C GLU A 63 -8.51 6.16 -10.50
N SER A 64 -7.39 6.89 -10.60
CA SER A 64 -6.16 6.51 -9.90
C SER A 64 -6.30 6.62 -8.38
N ARG A 65 -7.02 7.64 -7.90
CA ARG A 65 -7.37 7.76 -6.47
C ARG A 65 -8.27 6.64 -5.99
N LYS A 66 -9.28 6.24 -6.78
CA LYS A 66 -10.15 5.10 -6.47
C LYS A 66 -9.34 3.81 -6.38
N MET A 67 -8.45 3.58 -7.36
CA MET A 67 -7.58 2.40 -7.37
C MET A 67 -6.68 2.34 -6.14
N ILE A 68 -5.98 3.42 -5.79
CA ILE A 68 -5.10 3.44 -4.62
C ILE A 68 -5.87 3.22 -3.32
N LYS A 69 -7.10 3.73 -3.21
CA LYS A 69 -7.98 3.42 -2.07
C LYS A 69 -8.32 1.93 -2.00
N SER A 70 -8.68 1.32 -3.13
CA SER A 70 -8.96 -0.12 -3.22
C SER A 70 -7.74 -0.98 -2.90
N LEU A 71 -6.55 -0.60 -3.40
CA LEU A 71 -5.28 -1.27 -3.09
C LEU A 71 -4.91 -1.15 -1.62
N GLY A 72 -5.11 0.02 -1.02
CA GLY A 72 -4.92 0.23 0.41
C GLY A 72 -5.85 -0.61 1.27
N LYS A 73 -7.14 -0.72 0.88
CA LYS A 73 -8.11 -1.59 1.55
C LYS A 73 -7.67 -3.06 1.46
N LEU A 74 -7.32 -3.53 0.26
CA LEU A 74 -6.83 -4.89 0.07
C LEU A 74 -5.59 -5.18 0.90
N ALA A 75 -4.61 -4.27 0.87
CA ALA A 75 -3.38 -4.41 1.64
C ALA A 75 -3.67 -4.52 3.14
N PHE A 76 -4.56 -3.69 3.66
CA PHE A 76 -4.99 -3.73 5.06
C PHE A 76 -5.71 -5.04 5.40
N ASP A 77 -6.74 -5.41 4.62
CA ASP A 77 -7.55 -6.61 4.88
C ASP A 77 -6.70 -7.88 4.83
N GLN A 78 -5.78 -8.00 3.87
CA GLN A 78 -4.90 -9.17 3.77
C GLN A 78 -3.81 -9.17 4.84
N LEU A 79 -3.26 -7.99 5.19
CA LEU A 79 -2.28 -7.89 6.27
C LEU A 79 -2.91 -8.32 7.61
N GLN A 80 -4.14 -7.91 7.90
CA GLN A 80 -4.87 -8.35 9.09
C GLN A 80 -5.14 -9.85 9.14
N LYS A 81 -5.38 -10.48 7.99
CA LYS A 81 -5.52 -11.94 7.87
C LYS A 81 -4.18 -12.67 8.00
N GLY A 82 -3.05 -11.95 7.92
CA GLY A 82 -1.71 -12.53 7.83
C GLY A 82 -1.40 -13.13 6.45
N ASN A 83 -2.12 -12.71 5.41
CA ASN A 83 -2.00 -13.22 4.06
C ASN A 83 -1.06 -12.36 3.22
N LEU A 84 -0.06 -13.00 2.62
CA LEU A 84 0.82 -12.38 1.61
C LEU A 84 0.35 -12.70 0.17
N ILE A 85 -0.38 -13.80 0.02
CA ILE A 85 -0.95 -14.28 -1.23
C ILE A 85 -2.46 -14.19 -1.14
N PHE A 86 -3.09 -13.66 -2.18
CA PHE A 86 -4.54 -13.47 -2.28
C PHE A 86 -5.04 -13.83 -3.69
N TYR A 87 -6.34 -14.04 -3.82
CA TYR A 87 -6.98 -14.56 -5.03
C TYR A 87 -7.75 -13.46 -5.77
N GLU A 88 -8.26 -13.80 -6.96
CA GLU A 88 -9.14 -12.90 -7.73
C GLU A 88 -10.37 -12.47 -6.91
N SER A 89 -10.91 -13.35 -6.06
CA SER A 89 -12.03 -13.02 -5.18
C SER A 89 -11.71 -11.84 -4.24
N ASP A 90 -10.52 -11.83 -3.63
CA ASP A 90 -10.08 -10.76 -2.72
C ASP A 90 -9.95 -9.42 -3.46
N LEU A 91 -9.49 -9.44 -4.72
CA LEU A 91 -9.42 -8.26 -5.59
C LEU A 91 -10.83 -7.70 -5.84
N THR A 92 -11.77 -8.56 -6.22
CA THR A 92 -13.15 -8.14 -6.53
C THR A 92 -13.88 -7.60 -5.30
N GLU A 93 -13.66 -8.19 -4.12
CA GLU A 93 -14.21 -7.70 -2.84
C GLU A 93 -13.71 -6.28 -2.51
N CYS A 94 -12.48 -5.94 -2.91
CA CYS A 94 -11.91 -4.61 -2.76
C CYS A 94 -12.25 -3.66 -3.92
N GLY A 95 -13.06 -4.11 -4.89
CA GLY A 95 -13.50 -3.31 -6.03
C GLY A 95 -12.42 -3.12 -7.10
N ILE A 96 -11.46 -4.04 -7.18
CA ILE A 96 -10.39 -4.04 -8.19
C ILE A 96 -10.80 -5.00 -9.32
N ASP A 97 -10.96 -4.46 -10.53
CA ASP A 97 -11.13 -5.29 -11.73
C ASP A 97 -9.81 -6.00 -12.05
N ILE A 98 -9.84 -7.31 -12.24
CA ILE A 98 -8.70 -8.16 -12.58
C ILE A 98 -7.93 -7.61 -13.79
N ARG A 99 -8.65 -7.08 -14.80
CA ARG A 99 -8.02 -6.47 -15.98
C ARG A 99 -7.29 -5.17 -15.65
N ALA A 100 -7.86 -4.37 -14.75
CA ALA A 100 -7.20 -3.18 -14.22
C ALA A 100 -6.06 -3.53 -13.25
N ALA A 101 -6.07 -4.74 -12.69
CA ALA A 101 -5.08 -5.22 -11.77
C ALA A 101 -3.77 -5.58 -12.48
N SER A 102 -3.85 -6.28 -13.62
CA SER A 102 -2.70 -6.58 -14.48
C SER A 102 -1.97 -5.33 -14.97
N VAL A 103 -2.66 -4.18 -15.04
CA VAL A 103 -2.09 -2.88 -15.43
C VAL A 103 -1.24 -2.25 -14.33
N TYR A 104 -1.50 -2.56 -13.07
CA TYR A 104 -0.71 -2.12 -11.90
C TYR A 104 0.37 -3.14 -11.52
N SER A 105 0.95 -3.84 -12.50
CA SER A 105 1.98 -4.87 -12.32
C SER A 105 3.22 -4.40 -11.55
N GLY A 106 3.41 -3.09 -11.40
CA GLY A 106 4.47 -2.52 -10.56
C GLY A 106 4.16 -2.48 -9.06
N VAL A 107 2.90 -2.61 -8.64
CA VAL A 107 2.48 -2.55 -7.23
C VAL A 107 2.20 -3.93 -6.65
N PHE A 108 1.71 -4.87 -7.48
CA PHE A 108 1.56 -6.27 -7.12
C PHE A 108 1.84 -7.16 -8.33
N THR A 109 2.33 -8.36 -8.05
CA THR A 109 2.70 -9.37 -9.03
C THR A 109 1.57 -10.38 -9.15
N GLN A 110 1.19 -10.72 -10.38
CA GLN A 110 0.35 -11.87 -10.66
C GLN A 110 1.25 -13.10 -10.80
N ILE A 111 0.95 -14.15 -10.04
CA ILE A 111 1.64 -15.43 -10.06
C ILE A 111 0.63 -16.49 -10.53
N PHE A 112 1.06 -17.35 -11.46
CA PHE A 112 0.26 -18.49 -11.87
C PHE A 112 0.62 -19.67 -10.98
N ARG A 113 -0.37 -20.23 -10.27
CA ARG A 113 -0.20 -21.48 -9.54
C ARG A 113 -0.72 -22.62 -10.42
N GLU A 114 0.20 -23.48 -10.83
CA GLU A 114 -0.13 -24.65 -11.66
C GLU A 114 -0.46 -25.84 -10.74
N GLU A 115 -1.74 -26.12 -10.53
CA GLU A 115 -2.18 -27.38 -9.93
C GLU A 115 -2.42 -28.41 -11.03
N ARG A 116 -1.50 -29.38 -11.12
CA ARG A 116 -1.56 -30.63 -11.91
C ARG A 116 -2.67 -30.68 -12.98
N GLY A 117 -2.48 -29.92 -14.06
CA GLY A 117 -2.90 -30.31 -15.40
C GLY A 117 -4.17 -29.71 -16.00
N LEU A 118 -5.04 -28.99 -15.28
CA LEU A 118 -6.28 -28.45 -15.91
C LEU A 118 -6.74 -27.05 -15.46
N TYR A 119 -6.33 -26.54 -14.30
CA TYR A 119 -6.68 -25.20 -13.83
C TYR A 119 -5.42 -24.43 -13.39
N GLN A 120 -5.18 -23.28 -14.01
CA GLN A 120 -4.18 -22.31 -13.54
C GLN A 120 -4.90 -21.30 -12.65
N ASP A 121 -4.84 -21.50 -11.33
CA ASP A 121 -5.33 -20.51 -10.40
C ASP A 121 -4.39 -19.31 -10.41
N LYS A 122 -4.96 -18.14 -10.70
CA LYS A 122 -4.24 -16.87 -10.63
C LYS A 122 -4.23 -16.41 -9.18
N VAL A 123 -3.04 -16.32 -8.62
CA VAL A 123 -2.81 -15.75 -7.30
C VAL A 123 -2.02 -14.46 -7.44
N PHE A 124 -2.14 -13.60 -6.46
CA PHE A 124 -1.55 -12.27 -6.47
C PHE A 124 -0.85 -12.02 -5.14
N CYS A 125 0.24 -11.25 -5.20
CA CYS A 125 0.93 -10.76 -4.01
C CYS A 125 1.45 -9.36 -4.28
N PHE A 126 1.64 -8.55 -3.24
CA PHE A 126 2.35 -7.28 -3.43
C PHE A 126 3.81 -7.53 -3.84
N VAL A 127 4.40 -6.60 -4.58
CA VAL A 127 5.81 -6.73 -5.03
C VAL A 127 6.79 -6.86 -3.87
N HIS A 128 6.41 -6.35 -2.70
CA HIS A 128 7.16 -6.49 -1.46
C HIS A 128 6.25 -6.20 -0.26
N LEU A 129 6.50 -6.86 0.87
CA LEU A 129 5.74 -6.65 2.11
C LEU A 129 5.71 -5.18 2.55
N SER A 130 6.82 -4.46 2.45
CA SER A 130 6.86 -3.04 2.82
C SER A 130 5.95 -2.15 1.96
N VAL A 131 5.67 -2.54 0.71
CA VAL A 131 4.70 -1.84 -0.15
C VAL A 131 3.28 -2.12 0.33
N GLN A 132 3.00 -3.37 0.73
CA GLN A 132 1.73 -3.75 1.36
C GLN A 132 1.51 -2.99 2.68
N GLU A 133 2.50 -2.98 3.58
CA GLU A 133 2.45 -2.23 4.84
C GLU A 133 2.21 -0.74 4.62
N PHE A 134 2.92 -0.13 3.66
CA PHE A 134 2.74 1.28 3.31
C PHE A 134 1.32 1.56 2.80
N LEU A 135 0.78 0.74 1.91
CA LEU A 135 -0.58 0.89 1.39
C LEU A 135 -1.65 0.69 2.47
N ALA A 136 -1.45 -0.27 3.37
CA ALA A 136 -2.32 -0.49 4.53
C ALA A 136 -2.29 0.72 5.48
N ALA A 137 -1.11 1.24 5.81
CA ALA A 137 -0.95 2.43 6.64
C ALA A 137 -1.59 3.67 5.99
N LEU A 138 -1.42 3.83 4.67
CA LEU A 138 -2.07 4.89 3.91
C LEU A 138 -3.60 4.78 3.96
N HIS A 139 -4.15 3.57 3.85
CA HIS A 139 -5.59 3.33 3.96
C HIS A 139 -6.14 3.71 5.34
N VAL A 140 -5.49 3.28 6.41
CA VAL A 140 -5.86 3.63 7.79
C VAL A 140 -5.79 5.14 8.01
N HIS A 141 -4.70 5.78 7.55
CA HIS A 141 -4.53 7.22 7.64
C HIS A 141 -5.63 7.99 6.90
N LEU A 142 -5.85 7.68 5.62
CA LEU A 142 -6.87 8.35 4.81
C LEU A 142 -8.28 8.14 5.39
N THR A 143 -8.58 6.94 5.88
CA THR A 143 -9.89 6.63 6.49
C THR A 143 -10.09 7.44 7.76
N PHE A 144 -9.10 7.50 8.64
CA PHE A 144 -9.17 8.27 9.88
C PHE A 144 -9.38 9.76 9.64
N PHE A 145 -8.61 10.37 8.73
CA PHE A 145 -8.72 11.80 8.48
C PHE A 145 -9.93 12.20 7.61
N SER A 146 -10.45 11.30 6.77
CA SER A 146 -11.64 11.58 5.96
C SER A 146 -12.95 11.31 6.68
N SER A 147 -13.03 10.24 7.48
CA SER A 147 -14.27 9.78 8.09
C SER A 147 -14.30 9.88 9.62
N GLY A 148 -13.13 10.04 10.26
CA GLY A 148 -12.96 9.97 11.72
C GLY A 148 -12.93 8.55 12.29
N VAL A 149 -13.07 7.53 11.44
CA VAL A 149 -13.07 6.11 11.85
C VAL A 149 -11.64 5.63 12.04
N ASN A 150 -11.36 5.07 13.23
CA ASN A 150 -10.09 4.40 13.50
C ASN A 150 -10.25 2.89 13.31
N LEU A 151 -9.86 2.42 12.12
CA LEU A 151 -9.94 1.01 11.72
C LEU A 151 -9.19 0.06 12.66
N LEU A 152 -8.15 0.56 13.34
CA LEU A 152 -7.37 -0.22 14.30
C LEU A 152 -8.12 -0.46 15.62
N SER A 153 -9.08 0.40 15.97
CA SER A 153 -9.82 0.31 17.24
C SER A 153 -11.21 -0.32 17.13
N GLU A 154 -11.80 -0.39 15.93
CA GLU A 154 -13.12 -1.01 15.75
C GLU A 154 -13.11 -2.53 15.89
N GLN A 155 -11.96 -3.20 15.70
CA GLN A 155 -11.86 -4.66 15.85
C GLN A 155 -11.82 -5.13 17.31
N THR A 156 -11.18 -4.39 18.20
CA THR A 156 -11.17 -4.71 19.65
C THR A 156 -12.50 -4.38 20.33
N THR A 157 -13.37 -3.61 19.68
CA THR A 157 -14.67 -3.20 20.23
C THR A 157 -15.82 -3.48 19.28
N SER A 158 -16.05 -4.76 18.97
CA SER A 158 -17.37 -5.16 18.49
C SER A 158 -18.43 -4.71 19.53
N ARG A 159 -19.34 -3.84 19.10
CA ARG A 159 -20.37 -3.15 19.91
C ARG A 159 -19.88 -1.97 20.77
N ARG A 160 -19.74 -0.78 20.18
CA ARG A 160 -20.21 0.42 20.88
C ARG A 160 -20.78 1.47 19.93
N SER A 161 -21.90 2.02 20.36
CA SER A 161 -22.83 2.86 19.62
C SER A 161 -22.18 4.06 18.94
N LYS A 162 -22.73 4.41 17.77
CA LYS A 162 -22.53 5.66 17.03
C LYS A 162 -22.74 6.85 17.98
N ARG A 163 -21.68 7.34 18.61
CA ARG A 163 -21.72 8.56 19.43
C ARG A 163 -20.70 9.56 18.91
N SER A 164 -21.23 10.70 18.48
CA SER A 164 -20.58 11.99 18.16
C SER A 164 -19.10 11.91 17.73
N LYS A 165 -18.87 12.12 16.43
CA LYS A 165 -17.55 12.18 15.77
C LYS A 165 -16.59 13.12 16.54
N PRO A 166 -15.60 12.61 17.27
CA PRO A 166 -14.55 13.44 17.81
C PRO A 166 -13.74 14.00 16.63
N LYS A 167 -13.26 15.25 16.73
CA LYS A 167 -12.25 15.75 15.79
C LYS A 167 -11.11 14.73 15.70
N PRO A 168 -10.57 14.43 14.50
CA PRO A 168 -9.47 13.48 14.35
C PRO A 168 -8.30 13.97 15.22
N LYS A 169 -7.94 13.16 16.22
CA LYS A 169 -6.78 13.40 17.08
C LYS A 169 -5.67 12.44 16.63
N PRO A 170 -4.64 12.91 15.90
CA PRO A 170 -3.60 12.05 15.34
C PRO A 170 -2.94 11.16 16.41
N LYS A 171 -2.70 11.72 17.60
CA LYS A 171 -2.11 11.00 18.74
C LYS A 171 -2.89 9.73 19.12
N ARG A 172 -4.23 9.71 18.97
CA ARG A 172 -5.05 8.52 19.26
C ARG A 172 -4.87 7.43 18.21
N LEU A 173 -4.82 7.82 16.94
CA LEU A 173 -4.57 6.89 15.84
C LEU A 173 -3.20 6.22 16.00
N TYR A 174 -2.16 7.02 16.24
CA TYR A 174 -0.80 6.52 16.40
C TYR A 174 -0.65 5.63 17.64
N GLN A 175 -1.32 5.98 18.74
CA GLN A 175 -1.33 5.12 19.92
C GLN A 175 -1.98 3.76 19.61
N SER A 176 -3.14 3.75 18.94
CA SER A 176 -3.76 2.49 18.52
C SER A 176 -2.87 1.66 17.60
N ALA A 177 -2.14 2.29 16.68
CA ALA A 177 -1.19 1.59 15.82
C ALA A 177 -0.05 0.93 16.61
N VAL A 178 0.50 1.64 17.60
CA VAL A 178 1.52 1.08 18.49
C VAL A 178 0.96 -0.07 19.32
N ASP A 179 -0.24 0.09 19.88
CA ASP A 179 -0.88 -0.91 20.73
C ASP A 179 -1.17 -2.20 19.94
N GLU A 180 -1.72 -2.09 18.73
CA GLU A 180 -1.98 -3.24 17.84
C GLU A 180 -0.68 -3.93 17.41
N ALA A 181 0.37 -3.17 17.10
CA ALA A 181 1.68 -3.74 16.76
C ALA A 181 2.28 -4.53 17.94
N LEU A 182 2.09 -4.06 19.17
CA LEU A 182 2.53 -4.75 20.39
C LEU A 182 1.72 -6.02 20.69
N GLN A 183 0.44 -6.05 20.33
CA GLN A 183 -0.44 -7.20 20.54
C GLN A 183 -0.33 -8.26 19.43
N SER A 184 0.23 -7.91 18.28
CA SER A 184 0.38 -8.84 17.15
C SER A 184 1.41 -9.93 17.48
N PRO A 185 1.01 -11.21 17.59
CA PRO A 185 1.92 -12.29 17.97
C PRO A 185 3.04 -12.53 16.95
N ASN A 186 2.79 -12.18 15.68
CA ASN A 186 3.74 -12.36 14.58
C ASN A 186 4.37 -11.04 14.09
N GLY A 187 3.97 -9.88 14.65
CA GLY A 187 4.46 -8.56 14.25
C GLY A 187 3.97 -8.06 12.89
N HIS A 188 3.03 -8.76 12.25
CA HIS A 188 2.54 -8.43 10.91
C HIS A 188 1.70 -7.15 10.85
N LEU A 189 1.31 -6.58 12.00
CA LEU A 189 0.63 -5.29 12.11
C LEU A 189 1.58 -4.15 12.47
N ASP A 190 2.89 -4.32 12.24
CA ASP A 190 3.86 -3.24 12.39
C ASP A 190 3.72 -2.19 11.26
N LEU A 191 2.56 -1.54 11.22
CA LEU A 191 2.26 -0.38 10.36
C LEU A 191 3.13 0.83 10.70
N SER A 192 3.97 0.73 11.75
CA SER A 192 4.85 1.79 12.22
C SER A 192 6.09 1.98 11.34
N SER A 193 6.39 1.03 10.44
CA SER A 193 7.41 1.21 9.40
C SER A 193 7.09 2.38 8.43
N ALA A 194 5.82 2.77 8.32
CA ALA A 194 5.37 3.97 7.60
C ALA A 194 5.53 5.27 8.40
N SER A 195 5.88 5.18 9.70
CA SER A 195 6.10 6.33 10.57
C SER A 195 7.59 6.63 10.75
N SER A 196 8.19 7.28 9.75
CA SER A 196 9.36 8.14 9.99
C SER A 196 9.02 9.38 10.84
N TRP A 197 8.05 9.30 11.76
CA TRP A 197 7.55 10.45 12.52
C TRP A 197 8.13 10.55 13.94
N VAL A 198 8.52 9.47 14.61
CA VAL A 198 9.29 9.52 15.86
C VAL A 198 9.95 8.14 16.05
N PHE A 199 11.26 8.10 16.28
CA PHE A 199 12.14 6.95 16.59
C PHE A 199 13.02 6.40 15.44
N PRO A 200 14.34 6.29 15.68
CA PRO A 200 15.29 5.71 14.76
C PRO A 200 15.20 4.18 14.78
N TRP A 201 15.09 3.60 13.59
CA TRP A 201 15.52 2.26 13.21
C TRP A 201 15.37 1.15 14.27
N ARG A 202 14.29 0.37 14.18
CA ARG A 202 14.36 -1.07 14.47
C ARG A 202 14.58 -1.82 13.15
N PRO A 203 15.39 -2.89 13.16
CA PRO A 203 15.75 -3.59 11.93
C PRO A 203 14.48 -4.12 11.30
N ILE A 204 14.30 -3.75 10.02
CA ILE A 204 13.43 -4.44 9.07
C ILE A 204 13.58 -5.93 9.35
N ARG A 205 12.48 -6.62 9.69
CA ARG A 205 12.46 -8.07 9.57
C ARG A 205 12.65 -8.36 8.09
N LEU A 206 13.91 -8.53 7.70
CA LEU A 206 14.34 -9.27 6.52
C LEU A 206 14.01 -10.75 6.76
N SER A 207 12.75 -11.04 7.07
CA SER A 207 12.21 -12.37 6.84
C SER A 207 12.00 -12.43 5.34
N TYR A 208 12.77 -13.29 4.70
CA TYR A 208 12.70 -13.61 3.28
C TYR A 208 11.33 -14.22 2.92
N GLU A 209 10.28 -13.43 2.98
CA GLU A 209 8.95 -13.79 2.49
C GLU A 209 8.51 -12.71 1.49
N ALA A 210 9.33 -12.53 0.45
CA ALA A 210 8.75 -12.32 -0.86
C ALA A 210 8.15 -13.67 -1.29
N CYS A 211 7.05 -13.64 -2.04
CA CYS A 211 6.63 -14.82 -2.81
C CYS A 211 7.77 -15.39 -3.64
#